data_AF-A0A7Y0SL02-F1
#
_entry.id   AF-A0A7Y0SL02-F1
#
_cell.length_a   1.000
_cell.length_b   1.000
_cell.length_c   1.000
_cell.angle_alpha   90.00
_cell.angle_beta   90.00
_cell.angle_gamma   90.00
#
_symmetry.space_group_name_H-M   'P 1'
#
loop_
_entity.id
_entity.type
_entity.pdbx_description
1 polymer ?
#
loop_
_entity_poly.entity_id
_entity_poly.type
_entity_poly.pdbx_seq_one_letter_code
_entity_poly.pdbx_strand_id
1 'polypeptide(L)'
;MAIKYIVMSTALGFVFLSVLSSMIGLHNPVFQMNENQILYLYSTSAQVLAGTYGLTLTGFIFFRNELSREQAEDDSLTDAVERLKKRYFNLLGIVTLSTFLTLILSNLVIAAESASEQLYLVILLNVAQSAYLVSLIVIIYFVFEVVAPGKIEKVSKQIQSELDVSGTTKTGSLENFLGNFNKMEELLSEYSERYKLTSKSGVRLKSRMPTSRTLDFLFRSSVIDSDLYKQGKNLVSLRNSLVHGAEPKVSVEMVKTSEEVLKQVRSALEKRP
;
A
#
# COMPACT_ATOMS: atom_id res chain seq x y z
N MET A 1 -4.17 8.73 0.21
CA MET A 1 -4.75 9.00 1.55
C MET A 1 -3.96 8.18 2.55
N ALA A 2 -3.33 8.81 3.55
CA ALA A 2 -2.53 8.07 4.52
C ALA A 2 -3.43 7.11 5.32
N ILE A 3 -2.95 5.89 5.57
CA ILE A 3 -3.71 4.84 6.27
C ILE A 3 -4.27 5.32 7.62
N LYS A 4 -3.54 6.23 8.28
CA LYS A 4 -3.95 6.90 9.52
C LYS A 4 -5.32 7.59 9.41
N TYR A 5 -5.59 8.26 8.29
CA TYR A 5 -6.88 8.93 8.08
C TYR A 5 -8.02 7.92 7.93
N ILE A 6 -7.77 6.78 7.28
CA ILE A 6 -8.77 5.72 7.13
C ILE A 6 -9.09 5.11 8.49
N VAL A 7 -8.07 4.76 9.28
CA VAL A 7 -8.27 4.25 10.65
C VAL A 7 -9.05 5.25 11.50
N MET A 8 -8.66 6.53 11.44
CA MET A 8 -9.33 7.59 12.21
C MET A 8 -10.78 7.79 11.75
N SER A 9 -11.06 7.82 10.44
CA SER A 9 -12.42 7.96 9.93
C SER A 9 -13.31 6.77 10.29
N THR A 10 -12.76 5.55 10.24
CA THR A 10 -13.48 4.33 10.63
C THR A 10 -13.80 4.37 12.12
N ALA A 11 -12.84 4.72 12.98
CA ALA A 11 -13.03 4.82 14.42
C ALA A 11 -14.05 5.93 14.77
N LEU A 12 -13.94 7.11 14.16
CA LEU A 12 -14.89 8.21 14.36
C LEU A 12 -16.29 7.82 13.89
N GLY A 13 -16.42 7.18 12.73
CA GLY A 13 -17.69 6.69 12.23
C GLY A 13 -18.33 5.68 13.16
N PHE A 14 -17.54 4.74 13.69
CA PHE A 14 -18.00 3.76 14.68
C PHE A 14 -18.48 4.42 15.97
N VAL A 15 -17.69 5.32 16.55
CA VAL A 15 -18.07 6.02 17.80
C VAL A 15 -19.31 6.87 17.57
N PHE A 16 -19.36 7.64 16.49
CA PHE A 16 -20.50 8.49 16.15
C PHE A 16 -21.78 7.68 16.00
N LEU A 17 -21.75 6.61 15.19
CA LEU A 17 -22.92 5.74 15.00
C LEU A 17 -23.34 5.06 16.29
N SER A 18 -22.39 4.59 17.09
CA SER A 18 -22.67 3.91 18.37
C SER A 18 -23.34 4.85 19.38
N VAL A 19 -22.82 6.06 19.53
CA VAL A 19 -23.38 7.05 20.46
C VAL A 19 -24.75 7.50 19.98
N LEU A 20 -24.89 7.87 18.71
CA LEU A 20 -26.14 8.36 18.16
C LEU A 20 -27.25 7.28 18.24
N SER A 21 -26.95 6.05 17.82
CA SER A 21 -27.92 4.95 17.86
C SER A 21 -28.31 4.57 19.29
N SER A 22 -27.35 4.53 20.22
CA SER A 22 -27.64 4.26 21.64
C SER A 22 -28.48 5.36 22.28
N MET A 23 -28.19 6.64 21.99
CA MET A 23 -29.00 7.77 22.49
C MET A 23 -30.44 7.68 21.99
N ILE A 24 -30.64 7.38 20.70
CA ILE A 24 -31.98 7.16 20.14
C ILE A 24 -32.65 5.96 20.82
N GLY A 25 -31.94 4.84 20.97
CA GLY A 25 -32.45 3.62 21.59
C GLY A 25 -32.91 3.79 23.04
N LEU A 26 -32.24 4.65 23.82
CA LEU A 26 -32.58 4.92 25.22
C LEU A 26 -33.78 5.87 25.39
N HIS A 27 -33.95 6.85 24.50
CA HIS A 27 -35.01 7.85 24.64
C HIS A 27 -36.28 7.50 23.88
N ASN A 28 -36.16 7.05 22.63
CA ASN A 28 -37.28 6.73 21.76
C ASN A 28 -36.88 5.60 20.80
N PRO A 29 -36.96 4.33 21.25
CA PRO A 29 -36.52 3.20 20.45
C PRO A 29 -37.36 3.09 19.18
N VAL A 30 -36.70 3.22 18.03
CA VAL A 30 -37.33 3.07 16.71
C VAL A 30 -37.85 1.64 16.51
N PHE A 31 -37.11 0.66 17.02
CA PHE A 31 -37.47 -0.75 16.96
C PHE A 31 -37.43 -1.35 18.36
N GLN A 32 -38.48 -2.06 18.75
CA GLN A 32 -38.50 -2.94 19.91
C GLN A 32 -38.40 -4.38 19.42
N MET A 33 -37.37 -5.08 19.90
CA MET A 33 -37.10 -6.45 19.48
C MET A 33 -37.39 -7.41 20.63
N ASN A 34 -37.95 -8.58 20.30
CA ASN A 34 -38.02 -9.70 21.23
C ASN A 34 -36.73 -10.55 21.19
N GLU A 35 -36.64 -11.50 22.11
CA GLU A 35 -35.50 -12.41 22.31
C GLU A 35 -35.07 -13.10 21.01
N ASN A 36 -36.04 -13.69 20.30
CA ASN A 36 -35.80 -14.39 19.04
C ASN A 36 -35.26 -13.45 17.96
N GLN A 37 -35.81 -12.23 17.86
CA GLN A 37 -35.35 -11.24 16.89
C GLN A 37 -33.90 -10.80 17.16
N ILE A 38 -33.52 -10.63 18.43
CA ILE A 38 -32.14 -10.35 18.84
C ILE A 38 -31.25 -11.53 18.41
N LEU A 39 -31.58 -12.75 18.82
CA LEU A 39 -30.80 -13.95 18.48
C LEU A 39 -30.57 -14.09 16.97
N TYR A 40 -31.62 -13.96 16.16
CA TYR A 40 -31.51 -14.03 14.71
C TYR A 40 -30.66 -12.90 14.14
N LEU A 41 -30.90 -11.65 14.55
CA LEU A 41 -30.20 -10.50 13.98
C LEU A 41 -28.69 -10.58 14.21
N TYR A 42 -28.24 -10.86 15.42
CA TYR A 42 -26.80 -10.88 15.74
C TYR A 42 -26.11 -12.14 15.25
N SER A 43 -26.80 -13.29 15.25
CA SER A 43 -26.27 -14.51 14.65
C SER A 43 -26.09 -14.37 13.13
N THR A 44 -27.10 -13.85 12.43
CA THR A 44 -27.01 -13.60 10.98
C THR A 44 -25.98 -12.52 10.65
N SER A 45 -25.91 -11.43 11.44
CA SER A 45 -24.89 -10.38 11.25
C SER A 45 -23.47 -10.95 11.35
N ALA A 46 -23.21 -11.79 12.34
CA ALA A 46 -21.92 -12.47 12.51
C ALA A 46 -21.59 -13.40 11.34
N GLN A 47 -22.55 -14.22 10.89
CA GLN A 47 -22.38 -15.14 9.77
C GLN A 47 -22.10 -14.42 8.45
N VAL A 48 -22.88 -13.38 8.14
CA VAL A 48 -22.70 -12.57 6.92
C VAL A 48 -21.32 -11.90 6.92
N LEU A 49 -20.89 -11.33 8.03
CA LEU A 49 -19.56 -10.74 8.15
C LEU A 49 -18.45 -11.77 7.99
N ALA A 50 -18.56 -12.93 8.65
CA ALA A 50 -17.57 -14.00 8.53
C ALA A 50 -17.44 -14.51 7.09
N GLY A 51 -18.57 -14.73 6.41
CA GLY A 51 -18.59 -15.16 5.00
C GLY A 51 -17.98 -14.10 4.07
N THR A 52 -18.37 -12.84 4.24
CA THR A 52 -17.85 -11.73 3.43
C THR A 52 -16.36 -11.52 3.67
N TYR A 53 -15.90 -11.67 4.92
CA TYR A 53 -14.49 -11.62 5.26
C TYR A 53 -13.69 -12.75 4.58
N GLY A 54 -14.21 -13.97 4.58
CA GLY A 54 -13.60 -15.10 3.87
C GLY A 54 -13.39 -14.81 2.38
N LEU A 55 -14.44 -14.32 1.70
CA LEU A 55 -14.35 -13.91 0.29
C LEU A 55 -13.35 -12.77 0.07
N THR A 56 -13.33 -11.79 0.99
CA THR A 56 -12.41 -10.65 0.93
C THR A 56 -10.95 -11.10 1.06
N LEU A 57 -10.67 -12.02 1.98
CA LEU A 57 -9.34 -12.59 2.17
C LEU A 57 -8.89 -13.39 0.94
N THR A 58 -9.77 -14.22 0.39
CA THR A 58 -9.50 -14.96 -0.85
C THR A 58 -9.20 -13.99 -1.99
N GLY A 59 -10.04 -12.96 -2.20
CA GLY A 59 -9.83 -11.92 -3.20
C GLY A 59 -8.46 -11.24 -3.03
N PHE A 60 -8.11 -10.84 -1.80
CA PHE A 60 -6.81 -10.26 -1.50
C PHE A 60 -5.63 -11.16 -1.94
N ILE A 61 -5.70 -12.46 -1.64
CA ILE A 61 -4.64 -13.41 -2.02
C ILE A 61 -4.49 -13.46 -3.54
N PHE A 62 -5.59 -13.55 -4.28
CA PHE A 62 -5.57 -13.53 -5.75
C PHE A 62 -4.95 -12.24 -6.29
N PHE A 63 -5.41 -11.07 -5.82
CA PHE A 63 -4.88 -9.79 -6.29
C PHE A 63 -3.41 -9.58 -5.93
N ARG A 64 -2.95 -10.05 -4.76
CA ARG A 64 -1.54 -9.99 -4.38
C ARG A 64 -0.68 -10.85 -5.31
N ASN A 65 -1.16 -12.03 -5.68
CA ASN A 65 -0.44 -12.92 -6.59
C ASN A 65 -0.40 -12.33 -8.00
N GLU A 66 -1.51 -11.74 -8.47
CA GLU A 66 -1.58 -11.04 -9.75
C GLU A 66 -0.56 -9.90 -9.83
N LEU A 67 -0.53 -9.02 -8.82
CA LEU A 67 0.47 -7.94 -8.72
C LEU A 67 1.90 -8.49 -8.69
N SER A 68 2.12 -9.66 -8.09
CA SER A 68 3.45 -10.28 -8.07
C SER A 68 3.86 -10.84 -9.43
N ARG A 69 2.90 -11.30 -10.22
CA ARG A 69 3.13 -11.72 -11.61
C ARG A 69 3.44 -10.51 -12.49
N GLU A 70 2.64 -9.45 -12.42
CA GLU A 70 2.90 -8.20 -13.17
C GLU A 70 4.31 -7.65 -12.86
N GLN A 71 4.72 -7.67 -11.59
CA GLN A 71 6.08 -7.28 -11.17
C GLN A 71 7.18 -8.19 -11.75
N ALA A 72 6.92 -9.48 -11.91
CA ALA A 72 7.90 -10.43 -12.47
C ALA A 72 8.02 -10.28 -14.00
N GLU A 73 6.96 -9.84 -14.66
CA GLU A 73 6.95 -9.53 -16.10
C GLU A 73 7.60 -8.19 -16.41
N ASP A 74 7.42 -7.19 -15.53
CA ASP A 74 8.05 -5.87 -15.63
C ASP A 74 8.68 -5.43 -14.30
N ASP A 75 9.99 -5.62 -14.19
CA ASP A 75 10.80 -5.24 -13.02
C ASP A 75 10.67 -3.74 -12.67
N SER A 76 10.34 -2.87 -13.64
CA SER A 76 10.19 -1.43 -13.38
C SER A 76 8.95 -1.11 -12.53
N LEU A 77 7.99 -2.02 -12.43
CA LEU A 77 6.81 -1.88 -11.58
C LEU A 77 7.07 -2.14 -10.09
N THR A 78 8.27 -2.61 -9.73
CA THR A 78 8.61 -3.07 -8.37
C THR A 78 8.16 -2.10 -7.28
N ASP A 79 8.53 -0.82 -7.36
CA ASP A 79 8.21 0.15 -6.30
C ASP A 79 6.71 0.42 -6.18
N ALA A 80 6.01 0.53 -7.32
CA ALA A 80 4.57 0.76 -7.34
C ALA A 80 3.80 -0.45 -6.80
N VAL A 81 4.19 -1.66 -7.22
CA VAL A 81 3.59 -2.92 -6.78
C VAL A 81 3.84 -3.16 -5.29
N GLU A 82 5.05 -2.94 -4.78
CA GLU A 82 5.35 -3.12 -3.36
C GLU A 82 4.54 -2.15 -2.48
N ARG A 83 4.39 -0.89 -2.91
CA ARG A 83 3.53 0.09 -2.25
C ARG A 83 2.07 -0.34 -2.24
N LEU A 84 1.55 -0.86 -3.36
CA LEU A 84 0.18 -1.40 -3.43
C LEU A 84 -0.01 -2.59 -2.49
N LYS A 85 0.90 -3.58 -2.53
CA LYS A 85 0.86 -4.76 -1.65
C LYS A 85 0.83 -4.35 -0.17
N LYS A 86 1.71 -3.43 0.24
CA LYS A 86 1.76 -2.91 1.61
C LYS A 86 0.47 -2.19 2.00
N ARG A 87 -0.05 -1.36 1.11
CA ARG A 87 -1.31 -0.63 1.34
C ARG A 87 -2.49 -1.58 1.51
N TYR A 88 -2.63 -2.57 0.62
CA TYR A 88 -3.73 -3.54 0.67
C TYR A 88 -3.62 -4.45 1.90
N PHE A 89 -2.41 -4.86 2.28
CA PHE A 89 -2.20 -5.62 3.51
C PHE A 89 -2.66 -4.84 4.75
N ASN A 90 -2.32 -3.56 4.84
CA ASN A 90 -2.75 -2.74 5.97
C ASN A 90 -4.28 -2.53 5.98
N LEU A 91 -4.92 -2.31 4.82
CA LEU A 91 -6.38 -2.21 4.74
C LEU A 91 -7.06 -3.52 5.13
N LEU A 92 -6.52 -4.67 4.70
CA LEU A 92 -6.98 -5.98 5.13
C LEU A 92 -6.90 -6.11 6.65
N GLY A 93 -5.83 -5.62 7.28
CA GLY A 93 -5.71 -5.58 8.75
C GLY A 93 -6.86 -4.81 9.43
N ILE A 94 -7.30 -3.68 8.85
CA ILE A 94 -8.45 -2.91 9.35
C ILE A 94 -9.75 -3.70 9.19
N VAL A 95 -9.95 -4.33 8.03
CA VAL A 95 -11.10 -5.21 7.76
C VAL A 95 -11.14 -6.35 8.77
N THR A 96 -10.02 -7.05 8.98
CA THR A 96 -9.90 -8.16 9.94
C THR A 96 -10.25 -7.70 11.33
N LEU A 97 -9.65 -6.62 11.82
CA LEU A 97 -9.89 -6.11 13.18
C LEU A 97 -11.36 -5.73 13.39
N SER A 98 -11.96 -5.02 12.43
CA SER A 98 -13.37 -4.58 12.51
C SER A 98 -14.33 -5.77 12.50
N THR A 99 -14.04 -6.77 11.66
CA THR A 99 -14.82 -8.02 11.58
C THR A 99 -14.75 -8.78 12.90
N PHE A 100 -13.55 -9.03 13.43
CA PHE A 100 -13.37 -9.73 14.70
C PHE A 100 -14.03 -9.00 15.87
N LEU A 101 -13.90 -7.68 15.94
CA LEU A 101 -14.59 -6.86 16.94
C LEU A 101 -16.12 -7.05 16.85
N THR A 102 -16.68 -7.01 15.65
CA THR A 102 -18.12 -7.19 15.45
C THR A 102 -18.58 -8.60 15.82
N LEU A 103 -17.79 -9.63 15.53
CA LEU A 103 -18.09 -11.01 15.94
C LEU A 103 -18.13 -11.12 17.47
N ILE A 104 -17.16 -10.54 18.16
CA ILE A 104 -17.14 -10.52 19.63
C ILE A 104 -18.37 -9.79 20.18
N LEU A 105 -18.67 -8.59 19.67
CA LEU A 105 -19.82 -7.81 20.10
C LEU A 105 -21.14 -8.53 19.84
N SER A 106 -21.30 -9.19 18.69
CA SER A 106 -22.50 -9.96 18.35
C SER A 106 -22.70 -11.16 19.29
N ASN A 107 -21.63 -11.89 19.62
CA ASN A 107 -21.70 -12.98 20.60
C ASN A 107 -21.99 -12.46 22.01
N LEU A 108 -21.45 -11.30 22.37
CA LEU A 108 -21.66 -10.69 23.67
C LEU A 108 -23.11 -10.18 23.83
N VAL A 109 -23.73 -9.66 22.76
CA VAL A 109 -25.18 -9.40 22.72
C VAL A 109 -25.97 -10.67 23.01
N ILE A 110 -25.67 -11.77 22.30
CA ILE A 110 -26.37 -13.04 22.48
C ILE A 110 -26.23 -13.56 23.92
N ALA A 111 -25.04 -13.43 24.52
CA ALA A 111 -24.80 -13.84 25.89
C ALA A 111 -25.52 -12.94 26.92
N ALA A 112 -25.61 -11.64 26.64
CA ALA A 112 -26.22 -10.65 27.53
C ALA A 112 -27.75 -10.57 27.42
N GLU A 113 -28.35 -11.21 26.42
CA GLU A 113 -29.79 -11.17 26.17
C GLU A 113 -30.61 -11.70 27.37
N SER A 114 -30.11 -12.73 28.05
CA SER A 114 -30.71 -13.28 29.27
C SER A 114 -30.50 -12.45 30.55
N ALA A 115 -29.74 -11.36 30.49
CA ALA A 115 -29.43 -10.54 31.66
C ALA A 115 -30.57 -9.58 32.02
N SER A 116 -30.78 -9.34 33.32
CA SER A 116 -31.86 -8.48 33.84
C SER A 116 -31.67 -6.98 33.55
N GLU A 117 -30.47 -6.55 33.17
CA GLU A 117 -30.10 -5.14 33.02
C GLU A 117 -30.46 -4.59 31.63
N GLN A 118 -31.68 -4.07 31.48
CA GLN A 118 -32.20 -3.55 30.21
C GLN A 118 -31.37 -2.40 29.62
N LEU A 119 -30.79 -1.51 30.44
CA LEU A 119 -29.98 -0.38 29.96
C LEU A 119 -28.71 -0.87 29.22
N TYR A 120 -28.02 -1.82 29.83
CA TYR A 120 -26.79 -2.39 29.28
C TYR A 120 -27.06 -3.08 27.94
N LEU A 121 -28.15 -3.86 27.89
CA LEU A 121 -28.57 -4.55 26.67
C LEU A 121 -28.87 -3.55 25.54
N VAL A 122 -29.62 -2.47 25.81
CA VAL A 122 -29.95 -1.45 24.79
C VAL A 122 -28.69 -0.80 24.21
N ILE A 123 -27.73 -0.39 25.05
CA ILE A 123 -26.48 0.21 24.58
C ILE A 123 -25.69 -0.80 23.74
N LEU A 124 -25.56 -2.02 24.26
CA LEU A 124 -24.77 -3.07 23.62
C LEU A 124 -25.34 -3.48 22.25
N LEU A 125 -26.68 -3.59 22.14
CA LEU A 125 -27.38 -3.86 20.89
C LEU A 125 -26.98 -2.82 19.81
N ASN A 126 -27.05 -1.54 20.16
CA ASN A 126 -26.77 -0.44 19.25
C ASN A 126 -25.28 -0.33 18.88
N VAL A 127 -24.37 -0.54 19.83
CA VAL A 127 -22.92 -0.60 19.60
C VAL A 127 -22.56 -1.74 18.65
N ALA A 128 -23.11 -2.94 18.87
CA ALA A 128 -22.84 -4.10 18.05
C ALA A 128 -23.35 -3.94 16.60
N GLN A 129 -24.54 -3.35 16.41
CA GLN A 129 -25.05 -3.04 15.07
C GLN A 129 -24.28 -1.92 14.37
N SER A 130 -23.81 -0.93 15.12
CA SER A 130 -22.92 0.11 14.59
C SER A 130 -21.59 -0.48 14.11
N ALA A 131 -21.01 -1.42 14.88
CA ALA A 131 -19.81 -2.15 14.46
C ALA A 131 -20.04 -2.96 13.17
N TYR A 132 -21.20 -3.61 13.05
CA TYR A 132 -21.60 -4.35 11.85
C TYR A 132 -21.66 -3.45 10.61
N LEU A 133 -22.37 -2.33 10.68
CA LEU A 133 -22.50 -1.41 9.56
C LEU A 133 -21.15 -0.81 9.15
N VAL A 134 -20.34 -0.38 10.12
CA VAL A 134 -19.00 0.15 9.83
C VAL A 134 -18.12 -0.92 9.19
N SER A 135 -18.15 -2.15 9.69
CA SER A 135 -17.37 -3.26 9.12
C SER A 135 -17.75 -3.53 7.67
N LEU A 136 -19.04 -3.52 7.32
CA LEU A 136 -19.49 -3.65 5.93
C LEU A 136 -18.98 -2.50 5.04
N ILE A 137 -19.05 -1.26 5.51
CA ILE A 137 -18.55 -0.09 4.76
C ILE A 137 -17.05 -0.22 4.50
N VAL A 138 -16.27 -0.65 5.51
CA VAL A 138 -14.82 -0.85 5.38
C VAL A 138 -14.50 -1.97 4.39
N ILE A 139 -15.26 -3.06 4.39
CA ILE A 139 -15.13 -4.14 3.40
C ILE A 139 -15.43 -3.62 1.99
N ILE A 140 -16.54 -2.90 1.81
CA ILE A 140 -16.91 -2.33 0.51
C ILE A 140 -15.81 -1.38 0.01
N TYR A 141 -15.30 -0.50 0.87
CA TYR A 141 -14.18 0.39 0.55
C TYR A 141 -12.93 -0.40 0.11
N PHE A 142 -12.59 -1.47 0.84
CA PHE A 142 -11.46 -2.33 0.48
C PHE A 142 -11.64 -2.95 -0.92
N VAL A 143 -12.82 -3.49 -1.21
CA VAL A 143 -13.11 -4.09 -2.53
C VAL A 143 -12.93 -3.05 -3.64
N PHE A 144 -13.49 -1.85 -3.50
CA PHE A 144 -13.32 -0.79 -4.49
C PHE A 144 -11.87 -0.38 -4.67
N GLU A 145 -11.09 -0.28 -3.59
CA GLU A 145 -9.68 0.11 -3.68
C GLU A 145 -8.85 -0.96 -4.39
N VAL A 146 -9.11 -2.25 -4.15
CA VAL A 146 -8.34 -3.34 -4.75
C VAL A 146 -8.65 -3.53 -6.24
N VAL A 147 -9.93 -3.35 -6.62
CA VAL A 147 -10.42 -3.52 -7.99
C VAL A 147 -10.17 -2.26 -8.86
N ALA A 148 -9.87 -1.12 -8.24
CA ALA A 148 -9.73 0.16 -8.95
C ALA A 148 -8.82 0.07 -10.20
N PRO A 149 -9.30 0.52 -11.38
CA PRO A 149 -8.48 0.57 -12.58
C PRO A 149 -7.36 1.60 -12.42
N GLY A 150 -6.25 1.42 -13.14
CA GLY A 150 -5.13 2.38 -13.12
C GLY A 150 -4.42 2.51 -11.76
N LYS A 151 -4.56 1.53 -10.86
CA LYS A 151 -3.95 1.53 -9.51
C LYS A 151 -2.43 1.73 -9.52
N ILE A 152 -1.74 1.12 -10.48
CA ILE A 152 -0.29 1.26 -10.67
C ILE A 152 0.04 2.69 -11.09
N GLU A 153 -0.64 3.21 -12.13
CA GLU A 153 -0.45 4.58 -12.61
C GLU A 153 -0.65 5.62 -11.51
N LYS A 154 -1.70 5.43 -10.68
CA LYS A 154 -1.97 6.30 -9.52
C LYS A 154 -0.83 6.28 -8.50
N VAL A 155 -0.24 5.12 -8.23
CA VAL A 155 0.90 5.00 -7.31
C VAL A 155 2.18 5.54 -7.94
N SER A 156 2.40 5.31 -9.24
CA SER A 156 3.51 5.91 -9.99
C SER A 156 3.46 7.44 -9.94
N LYS A 157 2.29 8.05 -10.14
CA LYS A 157 2.10 9.50 -9.96
C LYS A 157 2.41 9.98 -8.54
N GLN A 158 2.06 9.19 -7.52
CA GLN A 158 2.41 9.52 -6.13
C GLN A 158 3.93 9.49 -5.90
N ILE A 159 4.62 8.47 -6.41
CA ILE A 159 6.09 8.39 -6.36
C ILE A 159 6.73 9.61 -7.03
N GLN A 160 6.28 9.97 -8.24
CA GLN A 160 6.76 11.16 -8.94
C GLN A 160 6.62 12.41 -8.07
N SER A 161 5.43 12.64 -7.48
CA SER A 161 5.16 13.82 -6.66
C SER A 161 5.95 13.86 -5.35
N GLU A 162 6.27 12.71 -4.75
CA GLU A 162 7.08 12.63 -3.52
C GLU A 162 8.56 12.92 -3.78
N LEU A 163 9.04 12.55 -4.97
CA LEU A 163 10.42 12.72 -5.39
C LEU A 163 10.65 14.08 -6.08
N ASP A 164 9.59 14.80 -6.47
CA ASP A 164 9.69 16.18 -6.93
C ASP A 164 9.80 17.14 -5.75
N VAL A 165 11.02 17.34 -5.28
CA VAL A 165 11.34 18.15 -4.09
C VAL A 165 10.94 19.63 -4.25
N SER A 166 10.88 20.12 -5.48
CA SER A 166 10.88 21.57 -5.71
C SER A 166 9.49 22.17 -5.94
N GLY A 167 8.48 21.36 -6.28
CA GLY A 167 7.14 21.85 -6.65
C GLY A 167 7.18 22.94 -7.73
N THR A 168 8.31 23.06 -8.45
CA THR A 168 8.56 24.16 -9.37
C THR A 168 7.83 23.88 -10.66
N THR A 169 7.08 24.87 -11.14
CA THR A 169 6.37 24.83 -12.43
C THR A 169 7.31 24.83 -13.64
N LYS A 170 8.63 24.84 -13.43
CA LYS A 170 9.62 24.80 -14.49
C LYS A 170 9.86 23.34 -14.91
N THR A 171 9.23 22.97 -16.02
CA THR A 171 9.46 21.71 -16.72
C THR A 171 10.90 21.65 -17.23
N GLY A 172 11.63 20.63 -16.77
CA GLY A 172 12.92 20.23 -17.30
C GLY A 172 12.79 19.41 -18.59
N SER A 173 13.91 19.16 -19.26
CA SER A 173 13.94 18.27 -20.43
C SER A 173 13.89 16.81 -20.00
N LEU A 174 12.80 16.12 -20.34
CA LEU A 174 12.65 14.67 -20.17
C LEU A 174 13.74 13.91 -20.92
N GLU A 175 14.12 14.37 -22.11
CA GLU A 175 15.18 13.77 -22.91
C GLU A 175 16.53 13.82 -22.18
N ASN A 176 16.87 14.96 -21.57
CA ASN A 176 18.12 15.09 -20.81
C ASN A 176 18.13 14.19 -19.58
N PHE A 177 16.99 14.12 -18.86
CA PHE A 177 16.85 13.22 -17.72
C PHE A 177 17.04 11.75 -18.13
N LEU A 178 16.32 11.29 -19.15
CA LEU A 178 16.41 9.92 -19.64
C LEU A 178 17.80 9.62 -20.20
N GLY A 179 18.41 10.57 -20.90
CA GLY A 179 19.77 10.46 -21.41
C GLY A 179 20.80 10.29 -20.29
N ASN A 180 20.69 11.08 -19.21
CA ASN A 180 21.56 10.94 -18.04
C ASN A 180 21.36 9.59 -17.34
N PHE A 181 20.11 9.17 -17.16
CA PHE A 181 19.81 7.87 -16.56
C PHE A 181 20.34 6.70 -17.39
N ASN A 182 20.13 6.72 -18.72
CA ASN A 182 20.60 5.66 -19.60
C ASN A 182 22.12 5.52 -19.57
N LYS A 183 22.87 6.64 -19.54
CA LYS A 183 24.33 6.63 -19.35
C LYS A 183 24.74 6.02 -18.00
N MET A 184 24.01 6.33 -16.93
CA MET A 184 24.27 5.74 -15.62
C MET A 184 24.03 4.22 -15.66
N GLU A 185 22.93 3.78 -16.25
CA GLU A 185 22.58 2.37 -16.39
C GLU A 185 23.57 1.59 -17.26
N GLU A 186 24.12 2.22 -18.30
CA GLU A 186 25.22 1.67 -19.10
C GLU A 186 26.48 1.47 -18.26
N LEU A 187 26.94 2.51 -17.55
CA LEU A 187 28.11 2.44 -16.66
C LEU A 187 27.96 1.35 -15.58
N LEU A 188 26.80 1.28 -14.94
CA LEU A 188 26.49 0.28 -13.92
C LEU A 188 26.48 -1.14 -14.51
N SER A 189 25.92 -1.30 -15.71
CA SER A 189 25.91 -2.58 -16.41
C SER A 189 27.31 -3.05 -16.76
N GLU A 190 28.13 -2.19 -17.35
CA GLU A 190 29.52 -2.49 -17.70
C GLU A 190 30.34 -2.90 -16.47
N TYR A 191 30.21 -2.16 -15.37
CA TYR A 191 30.89 -2.49 -14.12
C TYR A 191 30.45 -3.85 -13.58
N SER A 192 29.14 -4.12 -13.59
CA SER A 192 28.59 -5.40 -13.14
C SER A 192 29.09 -6.58 -13.99
N GLU A 193 29.25 -6.39 -15.30
CA GLU A 193 29.77 -7.42 -16.20
C GLU A 193 31.26 -7.69 -15.96
N ARG A 194 32.07 -6.63 -15.80
CA ARG A 194 33.49 -6.77 -15.44
C ARG A 194 33.68 -7.50 -14.11
N TYR A 195 32.85 -7.19 -13.11
CA TYR A 195 32.90 -7.86 -11.82
C TYR A 195 32.41 -9.32 -11.88
N LYS A 196 31.38 -9.62 -12.69
CA LYS A 196 30.94 -11.00 -12.93
C LYS A 196 32.01 -11.85 -13.61
N LEU A 197 32.80 -11.26 -14.51
CA LEU A 197 33.92 -11.93 -15.17
C LEU A 197 35.06 -12.29 -14.20
N THR A 198 35.25 -11.54 -13.12
CA THR A 198 36.28 -11.79 -12.10
C THR A 198 35.81 -12.70 -10.95
N SER A 199 34.49 -12.87 -10.76
CA SER A 199 33.92 -13.79 -9.77
C SER A 199 34.01 -15.25 -10.25
N LYS A 200 34.73 -16.10 -9.50
CA LYS A 200 34.90 -17.55 -9.78
C LYS A 200 33.61 -18.40 -9.71
N SER A 201 32.46 -17.82 -9.35
CA SER A 201 31.19 -18.55 -9.32
C SER A 201 30.54 -18.50 -10.70
N GLY A 202 30.82 -19.52 -11.51
CA GLY A 202 30.42 -19.68 -12.92
C GLY A 202 28.92 -19.82 -13.21
N VAL A 203 28.06 -19.05 -12.56
CA VAL A 203 26.65 -18.95 -12.92
C VAL A 203 26.51 -17.85 -13.97
N ARG A 204 26.51 -18.25 -15.26
CA ARG A 204 26.11 -17.39 -16.38
C ARG A 204 24.62 -17.05 -16.25
N LEU A 205 24.29 -16.09 -15.39
CA LEU A 205 22.98 -15.42 -15.43
C LEU A 205 22.92 -14.62 -16.73
N LYS A 206 22.20 -15.16 -17.73
CA LYS A 206 21.94 -14.55 -19.04
C LYS A 206 21.21 -13.19 -18.98
N SER A 207 20.74 -12.79 -17.80
CA SER A 207 20.02 -11.54 -17.61
C SER A 207 20.96 -10.43 -17.13
N ARG A 208 20.88 -9.28 -17.82
CA ARG A 208 21.39 -7.99 -17.31
C ARG A 208 20.82 -7.78 -15.91
N MET A 209 21.68 -7.40 -14.96
CA MET A 209 21.24 -7.18 -13.58
C MET A 209 20.46 -5.86 -13.55
N PRO A 210 19.26 -5.81 -12.93
CA PRO A 210 18.52 -4.56 -12.80
C PRO A 210 19.36 -3.50 -12.10
N THR A 211 19.28 -2.26 -12.58
CA THR A 211 20.05 -1.09 -12.07
C THR A 211 19.95 -0.95 -10.55
N SER A 212 18.75 -1.19 -10.00
CA SER A 212 18.54 -1.23 -8.55
C SER A 212 19.42 -2.26 -7.83
N ARG A 213 19.51 -3.49 -8.34
CA ARG A 213 20.32 -4.56 -7.72
C ARG A 213 21.81 -4.27 -7.85
N THR A 214 22.23 -3.64 -8.94
CA THR A 214 23.62 -3.21 -9.11
C THR A 214 24.00 -2.15 -8.07
N LEU A 215 23.11 -1.19 -7.79
CA LEU A 215 23.32 -0.21 -6.70
C LEU A 215 23.40 -0.89 -5.32
N ASP A 216 22.55 -1.89 -5.05
CA ASP A 216 22.61 -2.67 -3.80
C ASP A 216 23.97 -3.37 -3.64
N PHE A 217 24.47 -3.95 -4.74
CA PHE A 217 25.78 -4.59 -4.78
C PHE A 217 26.91 -3.60 -4.51
N LEU A 218 26.93 -2.47 -5.23
CA LEU A 218 27.97 -1.43 -5.08
C LEU A 218 28.01 -0.86 -3.66
N PHE A 219 26.85 -0.68 -3.03
CA PHE A 219 26.77 -0.23 -1.64
C PHE A 219 27.32 -1.28 -0.67
N ARG A 220 26.94 -2.55 -0.83
CA ARG A 220 27.45 -3.67 0.01
C ARG A 220 28.96 -3.87 -0.15
N SER A 221 29.50 -3.60 -1.34
CA SER A 221 30.94 -3.62 -1.62
C SER A 221 31.66 -2.33 -1.22
N SER A 222 30.97 -1.39 -0.57
CA SER A 222 31.49 -0.08 -0.14
C SER A 222 32.14 0.71 -1.27
N VAL A 223 31.66 0.54 -2.51
CA VAL A 223 32.11 1.30 -3.69
C VAL A 223 31.42 2.67 -3.72
N ILE A 224 30.14 2.70 -3.37
CA ILE A 224 29.35 3.91 -3.19
C ILE A 224 28.97 4.08 -1.72
N ASP A 225 28.83 5.32 -1.27
CA ASP A 225 28.34 5.63 0.07
C ASP A 225 26.81 5.56 0.17
N SER A 226 26.28 5.75 1.38
CA SER A 226 24.85 5.68 1.68
C SER A 226 24.04 6.78 0.98
N ASP A 227 24.63 7.97 0.80
CA ASP A 227 23.93 9.09 0.18
C ASP A 227 23.77 8.87 -1.33
N LEU A 228 24.86 8.50 -2.01
CA LEU A 228 24.84 8.14 -3.42
C LEU A 228 23.96 6.91 -3.70
N TYR A 229 23.97 5.92 -2.81
CA TYR A 229 23.06 4.78 -2.88
C TYR A 229 21.59 5.22 -2.84
N LYS A 230 21.23 6.08 -1.88
CA LYS A 230 19.85 6.58 -1.73
C LYS A 230 19.43 7.42 -2.94
N GLN A 231 20.29 8.32 -3.41
CA GLN A 231 20.02 9.15 -4.59
C GLN A 231 19.87 8.30 -5.86
N GLY A 232 20.73 7.30 -6.06
CA GLY A 232 20.63 6.36 -7.18
C GLY A 232 19.33 5.54 -7.16
N LYS A 233 18.94 5.04 -5.98
CA LYS A 233 17.67 4.32 -5.79
C LYS A 233 16.46 5.22 -6.09
N ASN A 234 16.47 6.46 -5.61
CA ASN A 234 15.43 7.44 -5.92
C ASN A 234 15.35 7.73 -7.42
N LEU A 235 16.50 7.83 -8.11
CA LEU A 235 16.54 8.07 -9.55
C LEU A 235 15.94 6.91 -10.36
N VAL A 236 16.25 5.66 -9.97
CA VAL A 236 15.61 4.46 -10.56
C VAL A 236 14.10 4.47 -10.33
N SER A 237 13.67 4.75 -9.11
CA SER A 237 12.24 4.84 -8.75
C SER A 237 11.51 5.90 -9.56
N LEU A 238 12.14 7.08 -9.69
CA LEU A 238 11.62 8.19 -10.49
C LEU A 238 11.49 7.81 -11.96
N ARG A 239 12.54 7.27 -12.58
CA ARG A 239 12.51 6.82 -13.98
C ARG A 239 11.40 5.80 -14.21
N ASN A 240 11.28 4.81 -13.34
CA ASN A 240 10.24 3.79 -13.43
C ASN A 240 8.83 4.38 -13.30
N SER A 241 8.66 5.31 -12.36
CA SER A 241 7.39 5.99 -12.17
C SER A 241 6.99 6.87 -13.37
N LEU A 242 7.96 7.47 -14.08
CA LEU A 242 7.72 8.27 -15.29
C LEU A 242 7.25 7.42 -16.47
N VAL A 243 7.78 6.20 -16.63
CA VAL A 243 7.38 5.27 -17.70
C VAL A 243 5.93 4.80 -17.52
N HIS A 244 5.49 4.64 -16.27
CA HIS A 244 4.17 4.09 -15.94
C HIS A 244 3.14 5.12 -15.44
N GLY A 245 3.48 6.41 -15.46
CA GLY A 245 2.56 7.50 -15.19
C GLY A 245 1.96 8.04 -16.50
N ALA A 246 0.67 8.37 -16.53
CA ALA A 246 0.04 8.82 -17.78
C ALA A 246 0.58 10.14 -18.36
N GLU A 247 1.38 10.92 -17.62
CA GLU A 247 2.07 12.10 -18.15
C GLU A 247 3.49 12.21 -17.56
N PRO A 248 4.55 11.89 -18.32
CA PRO A 248 5.91 12.03 -17.84
C PRO A 248 6.31 13.52 -17.83
N LYS A 249 6.28 14.14 -16.64
CA LYS A 249 6.80 15.49 -16.41
C LYS A 249 7.97 15.42 -15.46
N VAL A 250 9.07 16.08 -15.82
CA VAL A 250 10.25 16.21 -14.96
C VAL A 250 10.48 17.67 -14.63
N SER A 251 10.90 17.98 -13.41
CA SER A 251 11.32 19.33 -13.03
C SER A 251 12.78 19.58 -13.41
N VAL A 252 13.20 20.84 -13.51
CA VAL A 252 14.61 21.19 -13.77
C VAL A 252 15.53 20.62 -12.68
N GLU A 253 15.04 20.56 -11.44
CA GLU A 253 15.80 19.99 -10.32
C GLU A 253 16.04 18.49 -10.50
N MET A 254 15.04 17.72 -10.94
CA MET A 254 15.22 16.30 -11.27
C MET A 254 16.29 16.07 -12.34
N VAL A 255 16.35 16.92 -13.37
CA VAL A 255 17.39 16.84 -14.41
C VAL A 255 18.76 17.10 -13.79
N LYS A 256 18.89 18.13 -12.95
CA LYS A 256 20.15 18.46 -12.28
C LYS A 256 20.62 17.34 -11.34
N THR A 257 19.71 16.81 -10.52
CA THR A 257 20.00 15.66 -9.65
C THR A 257 20.44 14.44 -10.46
N SER A 258 19.79 14.16 -11.61
CA SER A 258 20.21 13.05 -12.48
C SER A 258 21.64 13.22 -13.00
N GLU A 259 22.05 14.45 -13.31
CA GLU A 259 23.40 14.76 -13.79
C GLU A 259 24.43 14.66 -12.66
N GLU A 260 24.10 15.14 -11.47
CA GLU A 260 24.96 15.05 -10.28
C GLU A 260 25.19 13.59 -9.87
N VAL A 261 24.13 12.77 -9.81
CA VAL A 261 24.23 11.34 -9.51
C VAL A 261 25.09 10.62 -10.55
N LEU A 262 24.90 10.90 -11.85
CA LEU A 262 25.72 10.32 -12.91
C LEU A 262 27.22 10.62 -12.72
N LYS A 263 27.56 11.89 -12.39
CA LYS A 263 28.95 12.30 -12.12
C LYS A 263 29.53 11.58 -10.90
N GLN A 264 28.76 11.46 -9.83
CA GLN A 264 29.19 10.79 -8.60
C GLN A 264 29.39 9.29 -8.80
N VAL A 265 28.44 8.60 -9.47
CA VAL A 265 28.57 7.18 -9.83
C VAL A 265 29.84 6.97 -10.65
N ARG A 266 30.05 7.77 -11.69
CA ARG A 266 31.25 7.68 -12.54
C ARG A 266 32.54 7.80 -11.72
N SER A 267 32.63 8.81 -10.87
CA SER A 267 33.80 9.03 -10.02
C SER A 267 34.03 7.89 -9.02
N ALA A 268 32.96 7.30 -8.47
CA ALA A 268 33.05 6.16 -7.56
C ALA A 268 33.59 4.90 -8.25
N LEU A 269 33.12 4.63 -9.47
CA LEU A 269 33.57 3.47 -10.26
C LEU A 269 35.03 3.63 -10.74
N GLU A 270 35.45 4.84 -11.12
CA GLU A 270 36.83 5.12 -11.55
C GLU A 270 37.86 4.97 -10.41
N LYS A 271 37.46 5.24 -9.16
CA LYS A 271 38.35 5.10 -7.98
C LYS A 271 38.63 3.64 -7.59
N ARG A 272 37.83 2.67 -8.08
CA ARG A 272 37.96 1.24 -7.77
C ARG A 272 37.74 0.39 -9.04
N PRO A 273 38.74 0.36 -9.95
CA PRO A 273 38.67 -0.37 -11.22
C PRO A 273 38.55 -1.89 -11.04
#